data_AF-A0A7X3FL67-F1
#
_entry.id   AF-A0A7X3FL67-F1
#
_cell.length_a   1.000
_cell.length_b   1.000
_cell.length_c   1.000
_cell.angle_alpha   90.00
_cell.angle_beta   90.00
_cell.angle_gamma   90.00
#
_symmetry.space_group_name_H-M   'P 1'
#
loop_
_entity.id
_entity.type
_entity.pdbx_description
1 polymer ?
#
loop_
_entity_poly.entity_id
_entity_poly.type
_entity_poly.pdbx_seq_one_letter_code
_entity_poly.pdbx_strand_id
1 'polypeptide(L)'
;MLRMIFDEKRRVDRCDKQLEQAFTSIKHYLNKLQKDRRTEHTYEPKKLHRLYVWTQSFLDALDELEQSQYCAVRFSQHITKSYLDEMNAEELDHYRRYVYFYKNALIRLFSILDKLGYFLNDLFELKTEVIKTHFSFFTVLRRMRETGVHPALQQKLFDLKVGTKQPLEILRNQRNMEIHYVNVDMLDDLMQNHSYFGDRIGVENFRANLAELAKGYGMVCETMDLVFQYISRKAAGEHGEGKHGGNTQDGTHYRKRERSGQNNGSGARGARI
;
A
#
# COMPACT_ATOMS: atom_id res chain seq x y z
N MET A 1 17.66 2.46 -14.05
CA MET A 1 19.08 2.77 -13.76
C MET A 1 19.33 4.26 -14.00
N LEU A 2 18.90 5.12 -13.07
CA LEU A 2 18.97 6.58 -13.25
C LEU A 2 20.28 7.24 -12.80
N ARG A 3 21.12 6.52 -12.05
CA ARG A 3 22.44 7.02 -11.58
C ARG A 3 23.43 7.35 -12.72
N MET A 4 23.24 6.75 -13.89
CA MET A 4 24.03 7.07 -15.09
C MET A 4 23.87 8.53 -15.53
N ILE A 5 22.77 9.20 -15.15
CA ILE A 5 22.57 10.64 -15.43
C ILE A 5 23.63 11.50 -14.74
N PHE A 6 24.27 10.97 -13.69
CA PHE A 6 25.29 11.66 -12.89
C PHE A 6 26.67 11.01 -13.03
N ASP A 7 26.89 10.22 -14.09
CA ASP A 7 28.12 9.43 -14.31
C ASP A 7 28.47 8.49 -13.14
N GLU A 8 27.47 8.08 -12.37
CA GLU A 8 27.65 7.18 -11.24
C GLU A 8 27.37 5.73 -11.58
N LYS A 9 28.13 4.85 -10.91
CA LYS A 9 27.90 3.40 -10.98
C LYS A 9 26.51 3.06 -10.44
N ARG A 10 25.97 1.93 -10.90
CA ARG A 10 24.74 1.35 -10.35
C ARG A 10 24.86 1.21 -8.83
N ARG A 11 23.77 1.52 -8.12
CA ARG A 11 23.65 1.30 -6.67
C ARG A 11 24.06 -0.14 -6.34
N VAL A 12 24.92 -0.28 -5.34
CA VAL A 12 25.13 -1.55 -4.66
C VAL A 12 24.12 -1.61 -3.53
N ASP A 13 23.22 -2.60 -3.53
CA ASP A 13 22.09 -2.66 -2.59
C ASP A 13 22.53 -2.52 -1.11
N ARG A 14 23.75 -2.97 -0.77
CA ARG A 14 24.32 -2.85 0.59
C ARG A 14 24.53 -1.42 1.12
N CYS A 15 24.46 -0.41 0.25
CA CYS A 15 24.61 1.00 0.65
C CYS A 15 23.31 1.58 1.23
N ASP A 16 22.16 0.95 1.01
CA ASP A 16 20.88 1.31 1.62
C ASP A 16 20.34 0.13 2.42
N LYS A 17 20.50 0.19 3.74
CA LYS A 17 20.13 -0.90 4.65
C LYS A 17 18.64 -1.19 4.63
N GLN A 18 17.79 -0.16 4.55
CA GLN A 18 16.34 -0.35 4.60
C GLN A 18 15.85 -1.03 3.32
N LEU A 19 16.37 -0.60 2.17
CA LEU A 19 16.07 -1.25 0.89
C LEU A 19 16.62 -2.68 0.82
N GLU A 20 17.85 -2.90 1.28
CA GLU A 20 18.48 -4.22 1.29
C GLU A 20 17.65 -5.21 2.13
N GLN A 21 17.18 -4.78 3.31
CA GLN A 21 16.31 -5.59 4.17
C GLN A 21 15.01 -5.95 3.45
N ALA A 22 14.31 -4.97 2.90
CA ALA A 22 13.08 -5.19 2.14
C ALA A 22 13.30 -6.16 0.96
N PHE A 23 14.37 -5.95 0.18
CA PHE A 23 14.73 -6.81 -0.95
C PHE A 23 15.03 -8.24 -0.52
N THR A 24 15.75 -8.40 0.58
CA THR A 24 16.11 -9.70 1.13
C THR A 24 14.86 -10.46 1.55
N SER A 25 13.94 -9.80 2.26
CA SER A 25 12.67 -10.39 2.71
C SER A 25 11.75 -10.76 1.55
N ILE A 26 11.64 -9.89 0.53
CA ILE A 26 10.87 -10.18 -0.68
C ILE A 26 11.47 -11.37 -1.44
N LYS A 27 12.79 -11.38 -1.66
CA LYS A 27 13.49 -12.48 -2.36
C LYS A 27 13.38 -13.80 -1.59
N HIS A 28 13.43 -13.75 -0.26
CA HIS A 28 13.22 -14.92 0.57
C HIS A 28 11.82 -15.52 0.36
N TYR A 29 10.79 -14.68 0.32
CA TYR A 29 9.43 -15.14 0.03
C TYR A 29 9.29 -15.68 -1.41
N LEU A 30 9.91 -15.03 -2.41
CA LEU A 30 9.92 -15.55 -3.80
C LEU A 30 10.52 -16.94 -3.90
N ASN A 31 11.68 -17.15 -3.27
CA ASN A 31 12.35 -18.45 -3.25
C ASN A 31 11.46 -19.50 -2.61
N LYS A 32 10.65 -19.13 -1.63
CA LYS A 32 9.68 -20.00 -1.01
C LYS A 32 8.54 -20.37 -1.96
N LEU A 33 7.88 -19.40 -2.58
CA LEU A 33 6.82 -19.66 -3.55
C LEU A 33 7.28 -20.57 -4.70
N GLN A 34 8.55 -20.44 -5.12
CA GLN A 34 9.15 -21.32 -6.12
C GLN A 34 9.36 -22.75 -5.62
N LYS A 35 9.72 -22.93 -4.34
CA LYS A 35 9.82 -24.25 -3.70
C LYS A 35 8.45 -24.90 -3.58
N ASP A 36 7.46 -24.18 -3.03
CA ASP A 36 6.10 -24.66 -2.86
C ASP A 36 5.51 -25.13 -4.20
N ARG A 37 5.74 -24.37 -5.29
CA ARG A 37 5.34 -24.78 -6.65
C ARG A 37 5.87 -26.16 -7.07
N ARG A 38 7.06 -26.55 -6.59
CA ARG A 38 7.74 -27.80 -6.95
C ARG A 38 7.39 -28.95 -6.02
N THR A 39 7.06 -28.67 -4.75
CA THR A 39 6.99 -29.68 -3.70
C THR A 39 5.61 -29.85 -3.07
N GLU A 40 4.74 -28.84 -3.10
CA GLU A 40 3.46 -28.86 -2.39
C GLU A 40 2.30 -28.28 -3.22
N HIS A 41 1.10 -28.86 -3.06
CA HIS A 41 -0.14 -28.32 -3.63
C HIS A 41 -0.84 -27.34 -2.67
N THR A 42 -0.09 -26.64 -1.82
CA THR A 42 -0.60 -25.75 -0.75
C THR A 42 -1.47 -24.61 -1.29
N TYR A 43 -1.25 -24.21 -2.55
CA TYR A 43 -2.07 -23.23 -3.25
C TYR A 43 -2.52 -23.77 -4.61
N GLU A 44 -3.73 -23.37 -5.01
CA GLU A 44 -4.18 -23.45 -6.40
C GLU A 44 -3.12 -22.84 -7.33
N PRO A 45 -2.70 -23.51 -8.42
CA PRO A 45 -1.59 -23.06 -9.27
C PRO A 45 -1.74 -21.62 -9.78
N LYS A 46 -2.97 -21.19 -10.06
CA LYS A 46 -3.29 -19.81 -10.49
C LYS A 46 -3.06 -18.79 -9.36
N LYS A 47 -3.46 -19.11 -8.12
CA LYS A 47 -3.25 -18.26 -6.94
C LYS A 47 -1.76 -18.13 -6.64
N LEU A 48 -1.02 -19.24 -6.70
CA LEU A 48 0.43 -19.25 -6.51
C LEU A 48 1.17 -18.39 -7.55
N HIS A 49 0.81 -18.54 -8.83
CA HIS A 49 1.40 -17.73 -9.90
C HIS A 49 1.10 -16.23 -9.72
N ARG A 50 -0.13 -15.87 -9.34
CA ARG A 50 -0.50 -14.48 -9.05
C ARG A 50 0.33 -13.90 -7.91
N LEU A 51 0.46 -14.63 -6.80
CA LEU A 51 1.30 -14.22 -5.65
C LEU A 51 2.77 -14.03 -6.06
N TYR A 52 3.30 -14.92 -6.90
CA TYR A 52 4.66 -14.82 -7.41
C TYR A 52 4.86 -13.54 -8.25
N VAL A 53 3.99 -13.29 -9.23
CA VAL A 53 4.07 -12.11 -10.10
C VAL A 53 3.95 -10.82 -9.29
N TRP A 54 3.00 -10.75 -8.36
CA TRP A 54 2.85 -9.60 -7.46
C TRP A 54 4.10 -9.38 -6.61
N THR A 55 4.62 -10.45 -6.00
CA THR A 55 5.82 -10.38 -5.17
C THR A 55 7.03 -9.87 -5.95
N GLN A 56 7.27 -10.41 -7.15
CA GLN A 56 8.38 -10.00 -8.02
C GLN A 56 8.31 -8.51 -8.34
N SER A 57 7.11 -8.04 -8.70
CA SER A 57 6.89 -6.65 -9.11
C SER A 57 7.02 -5.62 -7.97
N PHE A 58 7.14 -6.03 -6.70
CA PHE A 58 7.51 -5.11 -5.62
C PHE A 58 9.00 -4.75 -5.65
N LEU A 59 9.87 -5.64 -6.14
CA LEU A 59 11.31 -5.35 -6.28
C LEU A 59 11.53 -4.19 -7.25
N ASP A 60 10.88 -4.25 -8.41
CA ASP A 60 10.99 -3.20 -9.43
C ASP A 60 10.41 -1.88 -8.92
N ALA A 61 9.24 -1.92 -8.27
CA ALA A 61 8.60 -0.72 -7.75
C ALA A 61 9.43 -0.02 -6.65
N LEU A 62 10.04 -0.78 -5.75
CA LEU A 62 10.94 -0.23 -4.73
C LEU A 62 12.22 0.34 -5.35
N ASP A 63 12.78 -0.31 -6.38
CA ASP A 63 13.94 0.21 -7.10
C ASP A 63 13.62 1.53 -7.82
N GLU A 64 12.44 1.64 -8.43
CA GLU A 64 11.93 2.87 -9.04
C GLU A 64 11.72 4.00 -8.03
N LEU A 65 11.13 3.69 -6.87
CA LEU A 65 10.93 4.65 -5.79
C LEU A 65 12.27 5.20 -5.30
N GLU A 66 13.23 4.32 -5.01
CA GLU A 66 14.57 4.73 -4.57
C GLU A 66 15.25 5.61 -5.63
N GLN A 67 15.23 5.19 -6.90
CA GLN A 67 15.88 5.96 -7.97
C GLN A 67 15.22 7.33 -8.16
N SER A 68 13.90 7.42 -8.01
CA SER A 68 13.18 8.69 -8.08
C SER A 68 13.57 9.63 -6.95
N GLN A 69 13.62 9.12 -5.70
CA GLN A 69 14.07 9.90 -4.56
C GLN A 69 15.53 10.34 -4.71
N TYR A 70 16.41 9.42 -5.12
CA TYR A 70 17.83 9.71 -5.33
C TYR A 70 18.02 10.85 -6.35
N CYS A 71 17.35 10.77 -7.51
CA CYS A 71 17.43 11.83 -8.52
C CYS A 71 16.87 13.17 -8.02
N ALA A 72 15.76 13.14 -7.26
CA ALA A 72 15.21 14.36 -6.67
C ALA A 72 16.23 15.02 -5.72
N VAL A 73 16.86 14.24 -4.84
CA VAL A 73 17.92 14.75 -3.95
C VAL A 73 19.10 15.31 -4.74
N ARG A 74 19.53 14.64 -5.81
CA ARG A 74 20.69 15.10 -6.59
C ARG A 74 20.42 16.38 -7.34
N PHE A 75 19.28 16.48 -8.02
CA PHE A 75 18.94 17.70 -8.74
C PHE A 75 18.68 18.89 -7.80
N SER A 76 18.17 18.65 -6.58
CA SER A 76 17.95 19.74 -5.62
C SER A 76 19.22 20.38 -5.08
N GLN A 77 20.36 19.68 -5.13
CA GLN A 77 21.66 20.21 -4.70
C GLN A 77 22.16 21.34 -5.62
N HIS A 78 21.64 21.44 -6.84
CA HIS A 78 22.01 22.46 -7.81
C HIS A 78 21.06 23.68 -7.79
N ILE A 79 20.10 23.71 -6.86
CA ILE A 79 19.12 24.79 -6.71
C ILE A 79 19.53 25.70 -5.56
N THR A 80 19.74 26.97 -5.86
CA THR A 80 20.26 28.00 -4.95
C THR A 80 19.33 29.20 -4.82
N LYS A 81 18.55 29.53 -5.86
CA LYS A 81 17.62 30.66 -5.86
C LYS A 81 16.31 30.34 -5.14
N SER A 82 15.71 31.37 -4.57
CA SER A 82 14.41 31.29 -3.89
C SER A 82 13.23 31.59 -4.82
N TYR A 83 13.49 32.12 -6.01
CA TYR A 83 12.48 32.47 -7.02
C TYR A 83 12.88 31.95 -8.40
N LEU A 84 11.89 31.55 -9.21
CA LEU A 84 12.13 30.96 -10.53
C LEU A 84 12.72 31.94 -11.55
N ASP A 85 12.33 33.21 -11.47
CA ASP A 85 12.81 34.29 -12.35
C ASP A 85 14.26 34.70 -12.07
N GLU A 86 14.82 34.28 -10.93
CA GLU A 86 16.23 34.50 -10.57
C GLU A 86 17.16 33.39 -11.04
N MET A 87 16.61 32.26 -11.49
CA MET A 87 17.39 31.10 -11.96
C MET A 87 17.95 31.35 -13.36
N ASN A 88 19.20 30.95 -13.57
CA ASN A 88 19.71 30.80 -14.93
C ASN A 88 19.10 29.56 -15.61
N ALA A 89 19.34 29.38 -16.91
CA ALA A 89 18.75 28.28 -17.68
C ALA A 89 19.12 26.88 -17.13
N GLU A 90 20.36 26.71 -16.65
CA GLU A 90 20.84 25.43 -16.12
C GLU A 90 20.19 25.10 -14.76
N GLU A 91 20.15 26.06 -13.86
CA GLU A 91 19.49 25.93 -12.56
C GLU A 91 17.99 25.68 -12.69
N LEU A 92 17.34 26.36 -13.64
CA LEU A 92 15.92 26.13 -13.95
C LEU A 92 15.66 24.71 -14.45
N ASP A 93 16.55 24.15 -15.27
CA ASP A 93 16.47 22.76 -15.72
C ASP A 93 16.71 21.78 -14.57
N HIS A 94 17.64 22.06 -13.67
CA HIS A 94 17.81 21.28 -12.44
C HIS A 94 16.55 21.33 -11.56
N TYR A 95 15.95 22.49 -11.36
CA TYR A 95 14.69 22.65 -10.65
C TYR A 95 13.58 21.81 -11.27
N ARG A 96 13.38 21.90 -12.60
CA ARG A 96 12.37 21.11 -13.31
C ARG A 96 12.58 19.60 -13.16
N ARG A 97 13.83 19.14 -13.23
CA ARG A 97 14.17 17.72 -13.03
C ARG A 97 13.94 17.28 -11.59
N TYR A 98 14.32 18.10 -10.61
CA TYR A 98 13.99 17.87 -9.20
C TYR A 98 12.47 17.67 -9.04
N VAL A 99 11.65 18.61 -9.52
CA VAL A 99 10.19 18.54 -9.45
C VAL A 99 9.66 17.27 -10.12
N TYR A 100 10.16 16.94 -11.32
CA TYR A 100 9.78 15.73 -12.04
C TYR A 100 10.03 14.45 -11.21
N PHE A 101 11.25 14.27 -10.70
CA PHE A 101 11.60 13.08 -9.92
C PHE A 101 10.92 13.04 -8.55
N TYR A 102 10.73 14.20 -7.92
CA TYR A 102 9.98 14.31 -6.66
C TYR A 102 8.53 13.85 -6.83
N LYS A 103 7.82 14.36 -7.83
CA LYS A 103 6.43 13.96 -8.13
C LYS A 103 6.33 12.47 -8.45
N ASN A 104 7.29 11.93 -9.22
CA ASN A 104 7.33 10.49 -9.50
C ASN A 104 7.55 9.66 -8.22
N ALA A 105 8.43 10.11 -7.31
CA ALA A 105 8.63 9.43 -6.03
C ALA A 105 7.34 9.40 -5.19
N LEU A 106 6.60 10.52 -5.12
CA LEU A 106 5.30 10.57 -4.44
C LEU A 106 4.30 9.55 -5.00
N ILE A 107 4.14 9.51 -6.33
CA ILE A 107 3.23 8.58 -7.00
C ILE A 107 3.63 7.13 -6.69
N ARG A 108 4.92 6.80 -6.86
CA ARG A 108 5.44 5.45 -6.62
C ARG A 108 5.24 5.00 -5.18
N LEU A 109 5.52 5.86 -4.21
CA LEU A 109 5.34 5.60 -2.78
C LEU A 109 3.91 5.13 -2.48
N PHE A 110 2.90 5.89 -2.93
CA PHE A 110 1.51 5.52 -2.65
C PHE A 110 1.01 4.35 -3.50
N SER A 111 1.44 4.23 -4.77
CA SER A 111 1.11 3.08 -5.61
C SER A 111 1.64 1.77 -5.02
N ILE A 112 2.82 1.79 -4.41
CA ILE A 112 3.40 0.63 -3.72
C ILE A 112 2.52 0.22 -2.53
N LEU A 113 2.12 1.18 -1.70
CA LEU A 113 1.24 0.92 -0.56
C LEU A 113 -0.12 0.37 -1.02
N ASP A 114 -0.76 1.02 -1.99
CA ASP A 114 -2.07 0.57 -2.49
C ASP A 114 -2.00 -0.85 -3.05
N LYS A 115 -0.96 -1.16 -3.82
CA LYS A 115 -0.69 -2.51 -4.33
C LYS A 115 -0.47 -3.52 -3.20
N LEU A 116 0.27 -3.15 -2.16
CA LEU A 116 0.44 -3.98 -0.97
C LEU A 116 -0.89 -4.21 -0.25
N GLY A 117 -1.75 -3.20 -0.19
CA GLY A 117 -3.12 -3.34 0.30
C GLY A 117 -3.88 -4.44 -0.45
N TYR A 118 -3.91 -4.39 -1.79
CA TYR A 118 -4.53 -5.43 -2.60
C TYR A 118 -3.89 -6.81 -2.40
N PHE A 119 -2.56 -6.86 -2.32
CA PHE A 119 -1.81 -8.08 -2.06
C PHE A 119 -2.24 -8.73 -0.73
N LEU A 120 -2.28 -7.96 0.36
CA LEU A 120 -2.68 -8.46 1.68
C LEU A 120 -4.16 -8.81 1.76
N ASN A 121 -5.02 -8.03 1.09
CA ASN A 121 -6.45 -8.31 1.02
C ASN A 121 -6.73 -9.68 0.39
N ASP A 122 -6.03 -10.01 -0.69
CA ASP A 122 -6.14 -11.29 -1.37
C ASP A 122 -5.45 -12.43 -0.59
N LEU A 123 -4.24 -12.17 -0.06
CA LEU A 123 -3.47 -13.17 0.68
C LEU A 123 -4.18 -13.63 1.95
N PHE A 124 -4.81 -12.71 2.67
CA PHE A 124 -5.51 -12.97 3.93
C PHE A 124 -7.03 -13.05 3.78
N GLU A 125 -7.53 -13.02 2.55
CA GLU A 125 -8.96 -13.18 2.21
C GLU A 125 -9.88 -12.22 3.01
N LEU A 126 -9.43 -10.97 3.19
CA LEU A 126 -10.08 -9.97 4.04
C LEU A 126 -11.38 -9.41 3.45
N LYS A 127 -11.56 -9.52 2.13
CA LYS A 127 -12.71 -9.05 1.35
C LYS A 127 -13.05 -7.58 1.60
N THR A 128 -12.02 -6.73 1.66
CA THR A 128 -12.15 -5.30 1.96
C THR A 128 -13.01 -4.56 0.93
N GLU A 129 -13.05 -5.05 -0.31
CA GLU A 129 -13.88 -4.55 -1.40
C GLU A 129 -15.38 -4.55 -1.09
N VAL A 130 -15.84 -5.45 -0.21
CA VAL A 130 -17.26 -5.49 0.22
C VAL A 130 -17.65 -4.23 1.00
N ILE A 131 -16.68 -3.62 1.69
CA ILE A 131 -16.88 -2.38 2.44
C ILE A 131 -16.67 -1.17 1.53
N LYS A 132 -15.63 -1.23 0.69
CA LYS A 132 -15.27 -0.13 -0.21
C LYS A 132 -14.58 -0.67 -1.45
N THR A 133 -15.17 -0.47 -2.63
CA THR A 133 -14.63 -0.96 -3.91
C THR A 133 -13.18 -0.52 -4.17
N HIS A 134 -12.87 0.74 -3.85
CA HIS A 134 -11.52 1.29 -3.93
C HIS A 134 -10.99 1.59 -2.52
N PHE A 135 -10.03 0.79 -2.07
CA PHE A 135 -9.49 0.86 -0.72
C PHE A 135 -7.98 1.10 -0.74
N SER A 136 -7.48 1.71 0.33
CA SER A 136 -6.04 1.92 0.52
C SER A 136 -5.44 0.84 1.41
N PHE A 137 -4.11 0.75 1.46
CA PHE A 137 -3.38 -0.03 2.45
C PHE A 137 -3.92 0.17 3.89
N PHE A 138 -4.18 1.42 4.27
CA PHE A 138 -4.66 1.73 5.62
C PHE A 138 -6.09 1.27 5.89
N THR A 139 -6.90 1.10 4.83
CA THR A 139 -8.22 0.48 4.93
C THR A 139 -8.09 -1.01 5.22
N VAL A 140 -7.14 -1.69 4.55
CA VAL A 140 -6.82 -3.10 4.80
C VAL A 140 -6.28 -3.31 6.22
N LEU A 141 -5.40 -2.43 6.68
CA LEU A 141 -4.87 -2.48 8.05
C LEU A 141 -5.98 -2.33 9.10
N ARG A 142 -6.94 -1.42 8.86
CA ARG A 142 -8.13 -1.29 9.71
C ARG A 142 -8.96 -2.57 9.68
N ARG A 143 -9.15 -3.17 8.50
CA ARG A 143 -9.91 -4.42 8.35
C ARG A 143 -9.27 -5.56 9.12
N MET A 144 -7.95 -5.73 9.04
CA MET A 144 -7.21 -6.72 9.82
C MET A 144 -7.46 -6.57 11.32
N ARG A 145 -7.49 -5.32 11.83
CA ARG A 145 -7.78 -5.04 13.24
C ARG A 145 -9.21 -5.43 13.61
N GLU A 146 -10.19 -5.04 12.79
CA GLU A 146 -11.62 -5.32 13.03
C GLU A 146 -11.93 -6.82 12.98
N THR A 147 -11.24 -7.59 12.14
CA THR A 147 -11.45 -9.04 12.01
C THR A 147 -10.53 -9.88 12.90
N GLY A 148 -9.58 -9.26 13.61
CA GLY A 148 -8.58 -9.96 14.41
C GLY A 148 -7.62 -10.83 13.60
N VAL A 149 -7.50 -10.58 12.29
CA VAL A 149 -6.68 -11.39 11.39
C VAL A 149 -5.22 -10.95 11.48
N HIS A 150 -4.34 -11.89 11.84
CA HIS A 150 -2.89 -11.68 11.99
C HIS A 150 -2.54 -10.52 12.95
N PRO A 151 -2.95 -10.60 14.23
CA PRO A 151 -2.87 -9.48 15.17
C PRO A 151 -1.42 -8.99 15.39
N ALA A 152 -0.41 -9.88 15.44
CA ALA A 152 0.97 -9.43 15.60
C ALA A 152 1.49 -8.62 14.40
N LEU A 153 1.15 -9.03 13.16
CA LEU A 153 1.51 -8.26 11.97
C LEU A 153 0.75 -6.94 11.94
N GLN A 154 -0.56 -6.99 12.21
CA GLN A 154 -1.42 -5.81 12.24
C GLN A 154 -0.89 -4.76 13.22
N GLN A 155 -0.51 -5.17 14.43
CA GLN A 155 0.01 -4.25 15.45
C GLN A 155 1.30 -3.58 15.00
N LYS A 156 2.28 -4.34 14.48
CA LYS A 156 3.55 -3.77 13.98
C LYS A 156 3.33 -2.76 12.87
N LEU A 157 2.45 -3.08 11.91
CA LEU A 157 2.10 -2.16 10.82
C LEU A 157 1.33 -0.92 11.31
N PHE A 158 0.55 -1.06 12.38
CA PHE A 158 -0.14 0.07 13.00
C PHE A 158 0.82 1.00 13.73
N ASP A 159 1.76 0.47 14.50
CA ASP A 159 2.77 1.27 15.19
C ASP A 159 3.61 2.06 14.19
N LEU A 160 4.02 1.41 13.09
CA LEU A 160 4.72 2.07 11.98
C LEU A 160 3.87 3.19 11.35
N LYS A 161 2.58 2.93 11.09
CA LYS A 161 1.64 3.96 10.59
C LYS A 161 1.55 5.15 11.55
N VAL A 162 1.44 4.91 12.85
CA VAL A 162 1.33 5.98 13.86
C VAL A 162 2.58 6.85 13.85
N GLY A 163 3.77 6.24 13.84
CA GLY A 163 5.05 6.96 13.81
C GLY A 163 5.28 7.78 12.53
N THR A 164 4.57 7.48 11.45
CA THR A 164 4.78 8.08 10.12
C THR A 164 3.56 8.85 9.61
N LYS A 165 2.55 9.05 10.45
CA LYS A 165 1.27 9.67 10.09
C LYS A 165 1.46 11.06 9.46
N GLN A 166 2.12 11.97 10.16
CA GLN A 166 2.29 13.36 9.70
C GLN A 166 3.08 13.44 8.38
N PRO A 167 4.25 12.79 8.22
CA PRO A 167 4.95 12.74 6.94
C PRO A 167 4.06 12.29 5.78
N LEU A 168 3.29 11.23 5.97
CA LEU A 168 2.45 10.67 4.91
C LEU A 168 1.25 11.54 4.58
N GLU A 169 0.68 12.24 5.56
CA GLU A 169 -0.40 13.21 5.31
C GLU A 169 0.11 14.37 4.44
N ILE A 170 1.31 14.89 4.73
CA ILE A 170 1.95 15.94 3.91
C ILE A 170 2.17 15.44 2.47
N LEU A 171 2.84 14.29 2.32
CA LEU A 171 3.14 13.71 1.00
C LEU A 171 1.88 13.37 0.21
N ARG A 172 0.82 12.91 0.89
CA ARG A 172 -0.46 12.58 0.26
C ARG A 172 -1.16 13.84 -0.24
N ASN A 173 -1.15 14.91 0.56
CA ASN A 173 -1.73 16.19 0.18
C ASN A 173 -0.98 16.78 -1.03
N GLN A 174 0.35 16.72 -1.02
CA GLN A 174 1.16 17.13 -2.17
C GLN A 174 0.82 16.33 -3.42
N ARG A 175 0.84 14.99 -3.35
CA ARG A 175 0.44 14.13 -4.49
C ARG A 175 -0.96 14.47 -4.99
N ASN A 176 -1.93 14.67 -4.09
CA ASN A 176 -3.28 15.03 -4.47
C ASN A 176 -3.30 16.36 -5.21
N MET A 177 -2.67 17.41 -4.66
CA MET A 177 -2.55 18.69 -5.34
C MET A 177 -2.03 18.50 -6.75
N GLU A 178 -0.97 17.72 -6.96
CA GLU A 178 -0.43 17.51 -8.31
C GLU A 178 -1.36 16.78 -9.28
N ILE A 179 -2.14 15.82 -8.79
CA ILE A 179 -3.18 15.18 -9.60
C ILE A 179 -4.28 16.20 -9.93
N HIS A 180 -4.57 17.13 -9.01
CA HIS A 180 -5.55 18.19 -9.21
C HIS A 180 -5.06 19.30 -10.17
N TYR A 181 -3.77 19.68 -10.15
CA TYR A 181 -3.18 20.69 -11.05
C TYR A 181 -3.28 20.34 -12.55
N VAL A 182 -3.45 19.05 -12.89
CA VAL A 182 -3.57 18.58 -14.28
C VAL A 182 -5.04 18.59 -14.76
N ASN A 183 -6.02 18.69 -13.85
CA ASN A 183 -7.45 18.73 -14.20
C ASN A 183 -7.93 20.19 -14.35
N VAL A 184 -8.60 20.48 -15.47
CA VAL A 184 -9.08 21.82 -15.88
C VAL A 184 -10.12 22.44 -14.92
N ASP A 185 -10.75 21.62 -14.07
CA ASP A 185 -11.87 22.02 -13.20
C ASP A 185 -11.49 22.92 -12.01
N MET A 186 -10.22 23.31 -11.85
CA MET A 186 -9.75 24.11 -10.71
C MET A 186 -8.90 25.35 -11.12
N LEU A 187 -9.17 25.92 -12.29
CA LEU A 187 -8.60 27.22 -12.69
C LEU A 187 -8.87 28.31 -11.62
N ASP A 188 -9.99 28.22 -10.90
CA ASP A 188 -10.35 29.12 -9.81
C ASP A 188 -9.49 28.94 -8.54
N ASP A 189 -9.13 27.71 -8.17
CA ASP A 189 -8.25 27.44 -7.02
C ASP A 189 -6.78 27.76 -7.31
N LEU A 190 -6.40 27.61 -8.58
CA LEU A 190 -5.15 28.13 -9.13
C LEU A 190 -5.10 29.66 -9.04
N MET A 191 -6.19 30.35 -9.38
CA MET A 191 -6.31 31.80 -9.27
C MET A 191 -6.36 32.30 -7.81
N GLN A 192 -6.83 31.48 -6.86
CA GLN A 192 -6.82 31.84 -5.44
C GLN A 192 -5.47 31.60 -4.74
N ASN A 193 -4.70 30.60 -5.19
CA ASN A 193 -3.39 30.25 -4.60
C ASN A 193 -2.19 30.84 -5.35
N HIS A 194 -2.40 31.41 -6.53
CA HIS A 194 -1.37 32.19 -7.24
C HIS A 194 -1.51 33.67 -6.92
N SER A 195 -0.45 34.19 -6.31
CA SER A 195 0.25 35.42 -6.70
C SER A 195 -0.34 36.11 -7.94
N TYR A 196 -0.86 37.32 -7.76
CA TYR A 196 -1.42 38.14 -8.82
C TYR A 196 -0.41 38.32 -9.96
N PHE A 197 -0.90 38.63 -11.17
CA PHE A 197 -0.04 38.95 -12.31
C PHE A 197 1.01 40.02 -11.90
N GLY A 198 2.29 39.64 -11.82
CA GLY A 198 3.39 40.50 -11.36
C GLY A 198 4.12 40.03 -10.10
N ASP A 199 3.57 39.07 -9.36
CA ASP A 199 4.24 38.45 -8.21
C ASP A 199 5.24 37.36 -8.65
N ARG A 200 6.38 37.28 -7.97
CA ARG A 200 7.42 36.28 -8.25
C ARG A 200 6.98 34.90 -7.81
N ILE A 201 7.25 33.89 -8.65
CA ILE A 201 6.99 32.49 -8.32
C ILE A 201 8.10 31.98 -7.39
N GLY A 202 7.76 31.78 -6.12
CA GLY A 202 8.66 31.21 -5.12
C GLY A 202 8.97 29.73 -5.40
N VAL A 203 10.20 29.34 -5.14
CA VAL A 203 10.66 27.95 -5.16
C VAL A 203 10.13 27.25 -3.90
N GLU A 204 9.56 26.05 -4.07
CA GLU A 204 9.08 25.27 -2.94
C GLU A 204 10.21 24.93 -1.95
N ASN A 205 9.86 24.69 -0.67
CA ASN A 205 10.82 24.24 0.32
C ASN A 205 11.19 22.77 0.10
N PHE A 206 12.03 22.54 -0.91
CA PHE A 206 12.47 21.21 -1.33
C PHE A 206 13.20 20.46 -0.22
N ARG A 207 13.87 21.15 0.71
CA ARG A 207 14.55 20.51 1.85
C ARG A 207 13.55 19.84 2.78
N ALA A 208 12.47 20.54 3.14
CA ALA A 208 11.39 19.98 3.94
C ALA A 208 10.68 18.85 3.19
N ASN A 209 10.35 19.07 1.92
CA ASN A 209 9.72 18.06 1.06
C ASN A 209 10.53 16.76 0.96
N LEU A 210 11.84 16.86 0.70
CA LEU A 210 12.73 15.71 0.61
C LEU A 210 12.92 15.00 1.97
N ALA A 211 12.89 15.75 3.08
CA ALA A 211 12.95 15.14 4.41
C ALA A 211 11.69 14.32 4.73
N GLU A 212 10.51 14.83 4.38
CA GLU A 212 9.26 14.06 4.52
C GLU A 212 9.24 12.86 3.57
N LEU A 213 9.68 13.02 2.32
CA LEU A 213 9.80 11.92 1.35
C LEU A 213 10.72 10.82 1.87
N ALA A 214 11.86 11.17 2.49
CA ALA A 214 12.77 10.20 3.07
C ALA A 214 12.14 9.38 4.21
N LYS A 215 11.33 10.01 5.06
CA LYS A 215 10.55 9.30 6.10
C LYS A 215 9.52 8.36 5.47
N GLY A 216 8.82 8.82 4.44
CA GLY A 216 7.84 8.01 3.71
C GLY A 216 8.49 6.83 2.97
N TYR A 217 9.67 7.03 2.38
CA TYR A 217 10.47 5.97 1.78
C TYR A 217 10.87 4.89 2.79
N GLY A 218 11.43 5.32 3.93
CA GLY A 218 11.83 4.40 5.00
C GLY A 218 10.63 3.58 5.51
N MET A 219 9.48 4.23 5.68
CA MET A 219 8.23 3.55 6.05
C MET A 219 7.84 2.46 5.07
N VAL A 220 7.89 2.74 3.75
CA VAL A 220 7.55 1.75 2.73
C VAL A 220 8.50 0.56 2.76
N CYS A 221 9.81 0.80 2.88
CA CYS A 221 10.80 -0.27 2.98
C CYS A 221 10.58 -1.14 4.22
N GLU A 222 10.37 -0.52 5.38
CA GLU A 222 10.11 -1.24 6.63
C GLU A 222 8.78 -2.01 6.60
N THR A 223 7.74 -1.43 5.99
CA THR A 223 6.46 -2.11 5.78
C THR A 223 6.65 -3.39 4.94
N MET A 224 7.41 -3.29 3.84
CA MET A 224 7.70 -4.44 2.99
C MET A 224 8.48 -5.50 3.74
N ASP A 225 9.54 -5.11 4.44
CA ASP A 225 10.32 -6.02 5.26
C ASP A 225 9.46 -6.77 6.28
N LEU A 226 8.67 -6.04 7.08
CA LEU A 226 7.78 -6.61 8.10
C LEU A 226 6.78 -7.62 7.50
N VAL A 227 6.12 -7.26 6.40
CA VAL A 227 5.14 -8.13 5.75
C VAL A 227 5.82 -9.39 5.23
N PHE A 228 6.89 -9.25 4.44
CA PHE A 228 7.51 -10.39 3.76
C PHE A 228 8.25 -11.31 4.72
N GLN A 229 8.85 -10.80 5.81
CA GLN A 229 9.36 -11.63 6.88
C GLN A 229 8.24 -12.41 7.58
N TYR A 230 7.12 -11.75 7.88
CA TYR A 230 6.01 -12.38 8.60
C TYR A 230 5.40 -13.54 7.80
N ILE A 231 5.05 -13.29 6.52
CA ILE A 231 4.39 -14.31 5.69
C ILE A 231 5.36 -15.45 5.34
N SER A 232 6.65 -15.17 5.23
CA SER A 232 7.66 -16.21 4.99
C SER A 232 7.81 -17.17 6.17
N ARG A 233 7.82 -16.65 7.41
CA ARG A 233 7.85 -17.45 8.65
C ARG A 233 6.59 -18.27 8.82
N LYS A 234 5.41 -17.66 8.65
CA LYS A 234 4.13 -18.37 8.81
C LYS A 234 3.98 -19.52 7.82
N ALA A 235 4.39 -19.32 6.58
CA ALA A 235 4.37 -20.38 5.59
C ALA A 235 5.42 -21.48 5.87
N ALA A 236 6.35 -21.30 6.84
CA ALA A 236 7.40 -22.28 7.18
C ALA A 236 6.96 -23.27 8.27
N GLY A 237 5.69 -23.22 8.68
CA GLY A 237 5.18 -24.06 9.76
C GLY A 237 5.58 -23.59 11.16
N GLU A 238 6.16 -22.40 11.30
CA GLU A 238 6.37 -21.78 12.62
C GLU A 238 5.01 -21.36 13.20
N HIS A 239 4.39 -22.27 13.96
CA HIS A 239 3.16 -22.06 14.71
C HIS A 239 3.38 -21.04 15.85
N GLY A 240 3.39 -19.75 15.50
CA GLY A 240 3.48 -18.65 16.47
C GLY A 240 2.15 -18.01 16.86
N GLU A 241 1.04 -18.33 16.19
CA GLU A 241 -0.27 -17.77 16.54
C GLU A 241 -1.32 -18.87 16.46
N GLY A 242 -1.89 -19.18 17.63
CA GLY A 242 -2.84 -20.25 17.84
C GLY A 242 -4.01 -20.19 16.85
N LYS A 243 -4.39 -21.36 16.35
CA LYS A 243 -5.67 -21.57 15.68
C LYS A 243 -6.77 -20.96 16.56
N HIS A 244 -7.39 -19.87 16.13
CA HIS A 244 -8.73 -19.57 16.60
C HIS A 244 -9.63 -20.63 15.98
N GLY A 245 -9.90 -21.66 16.78
CA GLY A 245 -10.91 -22.66 16.51
C GLY A 245 -12.27 -21.98 16.42
N GLY A 246 -12.78 -21.83 15.21
CA GLY A 246 -14.22 -21.84 14.99
C GLY A 246 -14.71 -23.26 15.29
N ASN A 247 -15.02 -23.51 16.54
CA ASN A 247 -15.69 -24.74 16.96
C ASN A 247 -17.17 -24.63 16.53
N THR A 248 -17.51 -25.25 15.41
CA THR A 248 -18.92 -25.53 15.05
C THR A 248 -19.00 -26.91 14.43
N GLN A 249 -18.96 -27.92 15.30
CA GLN A 249 -19.64 -29.22 15.16
C GLN A 249 -20.45 -29.35 16.46
N ASP A 250 -21.70 -29.79 16.54
CA ASP A 250 -22.52 -30.66 15.70
C ASP A 250 -23.98 -30.28 16.06
N GLY A 251 -24.97 -30.38 15.18
CA GLY A 251 -25.66 -31.66 15.03
C GLY A 251 -27.16 -31.40 14.95
N THR A 252 -27.69 -31.69 13.78
CA THR A 252 -29.09 -31.73 13.37
C THR A 252 -30.01 -32.51 14.34
N HIS A 253 -31.11 -31.90 14.78
CA HIS A 253 -32.32 -32.63 15.15
C HIS A 253 -33.57 -31.74 15.04
N TYR A 254 -34.21 -31.71 13.87
CA TYR A 254 -35.66 -31.50 13.80
C TYR A 254 -36.25 -32.44 12.74
N ARG A 255 -36.64 -33.63 13.21
CA ARG A 255 -37.41 -34.61 12.45
C ARG A 255 -38.85 -34.58 12.98
N LYS A 256 -39.77 -34.24 12.07
CA LYS A 256 -41.15 -34.76 11.94
C LYS A 256 -41.81 -35.28 13.23
N ARG A 257 -42.81 -34.55 13.73
CA ARG A 257 -43.92 -35.12 14.51
C ARG A 257 -45.18 -35.12 13.67
N GLU A 258 -45.54 -36.29 13.15
CA GLU A 258 -46.93 -36.66 12.89
C GLU A 258 -47.27 -37.80 13.83
N ARG A 259 -48.34 -37.65 14.63
CA ARG A 259 -49.56 -38.48 14.57
C ARG A 259 -50.43 -38.29 15.82
N SER A 260 -51.70 -37.94 15.54
CA SER A 260 -52.98 -38.44 16.13
C SER A 260 -53.09 -38.65 17.65
N GLY A 261 -54.15 -38.25 18.34
CA GLY A 261 -55.46 -37.72 17.96
C GLY A 261 -56.44 -37.93 19.14
N GLN A 262 -57.48 -37.09 19.22
CA GLN A 262 -58.83 -37.30 19.81
C GLN A 262 -59.42 -35.91 20.09
N ASN A 263 -60.41 -35.44 19.35
CA ASN A 263 -61.86 -35.77 19.33
C ASN A 263 -62.67 -34.81 20.23
N ASN A 264 -63.88 -34.49 19.77
CA ASN A 264 -64.88 -33.49 20.22
C ASN A 264 -64.80 -32.18 19.39
N GLY A 265 -65.77 -31.79 18.57
CA GLY A 265 -67.17 -32.20 18.43
C GLY A 265 -68.04 -30.95 18.35
N SER A 266 -69.00 -30.96 17.42
CA SER A 266 -70.21 -30.11 17.30
C SER A 266 -70.19 -28.78 16.53
N GLY A 267 -71.02 -28.79 15.46
CA GLY A 267 -71.89 -27.70 14.97
C GLY A 267 -71.27 -26.67 14.03
N ALA A 268 -71.92 -26.16 12.97
CA ALA A 268 -73.16 -26.43 12.25
C ALA A 268 -73.15 -25.48 11.01
N ARG A 269 -73.81 -25.89 9.90
CA ARG A 269 -74.54 -25.08 8.87
C ARG A 269 -73.94 -23.72 8.43
N GLY A 270 -73.64 -23.47 7.16
CA GLY A 270 -74.60 -23.21 6.06
C GLY A 270 -74.22 -21.88 5.38
N ALA A 271 -73.93 -21.87 4.07
CA ALA A 271 -74.77 -21.34 2.98
C ALA A 271 -74.75 -19.81 2.73
N ARG A 272 -74.38 -19.44 1.49
CA ARG A 272 -74.62 -18.16 0.74
C ARG A 272 -73.83 -16.95 1.24
N ILE A 273 -73.34 -15.99 0.43
CA ILE A 273 -73.61 -15.49 -0.93
C ILE A 273 -72.27 -15.22 -1.62
#